data_AF-A0A965ACF8-F1
#
_entry.id   AF-A0A965ACF8-F1
#
_cell.length_a   1.000
_cell.length_b   1.000
_cell.length_c   1.000
_cell.angle_alpha   90.00
_cell.angle_beta   90.00
_cell.angle_gamma   90.00
#
_symmetry.space_group_name_H-M   'P 1'
#
loop_
_entity.id
_entity.type
_entity.pdbx_description
1 polymer ?
#
loop_
_entity_poly.entity_id
_entity_poly.type
_entity_poly.pdbx_seq_one_letter_code
_entity_poly.pdbx_strand_id
1 'polypeptide(L)' 'KNSLFPNGSLQERTDNFLNYYQQHPDFIKRLLDHFDPFDLRFNVLYL' A
#
# COMPACT_ATOMS: atom_id res chain seq x y z
N LYS A 1 4.09 -3.82 -12.77
CA LYS A 1 2.74 -3.50 -13.31
C LYS A 1 1.65 -4.33 -12.64
N ASN A 2 1.72 -5.66 -12.67
CA ASN A 2 0.67 -6.53 -12.12
C ASN A 2 0.44 -6.35 -10.61
N SER A 3 1.48 -6.02 -9.82
CA SER A 3 1.32 -5.83 -8.37
C SER A 3 0.58 -4.54 -7.99
N LEU A 4 0.77 -3.45 -8.73
CA LEU A 4 0.09 -2.16 -8.47
C LEU A 4 -1.26 -2.07 -9.19
N PHE A 5 -1.39 -2.78 -10.32
CA PHE A 5 -2.59 -2.78 -11.17
C PHE A 5 -3.11 -4.19 -11.48
N PRO A 6 -3.43 -5.01 -10.46
CA PRO A 6 -3.97 -6.36 -10.66
C PRO A 6 -5.29 -6.29 -11.42
N ASN A 7 -5.42 -7.10 -12.48
CA ASN A 7 -6.57 -7.12 -13.39
C ASN A 7 -6.91 -5.74 -14.01
N GLY A 8 -5.94 -4.82 -14.08
CA GLY A 8 -6.15 -3.46 -14.55
C GLY A 8 -6.87 -2.54 -13.56
N SER A 9 -7.13 -2.99 -12.33
CA SER A 9 -7.68 -2.18 -11.23
C SER A 9 -6.58 -1.77 -10.26
N LEU A 10 -6.83 -0.75 -9.42
CA LEU A 10 -5.94 -0.40 -8.32
C LEU A 10 -5.81 -1.56 -7.33
N GLN A 11 -4.57 -1.80 -6.90
CA GLN A 11 -4.21 -2.78 -5.88
C GLN A 11 -5.08 -2.70 -4.61
N GLU A 12 -5.33 -1.49 -4.08
CA GLU A 12 -6.13 -1.30 -2.86
C GLU A 12 -7.58 -1.80 -2.95
N ARG A 13 -8.07 -2.04 -4.18
CA ARG A 13 -9.42 -2.55 -4.45
C ARG A 13 -9.48 -4.07 -4.54
N THR A 14 -8.35 -4.75 -4.56
CA THR A 14 -8.26 -6.21 -4.75
C THR A 14 -7.46 -6.89 -3.64
N ASP A 15 -6.39 -6.26 -3.15
CA ASP A 15 -5.45 -6.88 -2.22
C ASP A 15 -5.86 -6.62 -0.77
N ASN A 16 -5.65 -7.61 0.09
CA ASN A 16 -5.91 -7.49 1.51
C ASN A 16 -4.63 -7.10 2.27
N PHE A 17 -4.77 -6.24 3.28
CA PHE A 17 -3.69 -5.85 4.19
C PHE A 17 -2.91 -7.04 4.77
N LEU A 18 -3.57 -8.15 5.10
CA LEU A 18 -2.94 -9.33 5.71
C LEU A 18 -1.84 -9.94 4.84
N ASN A 19 -1.92 -9.78 3.51
CA ASN A 19 -0.90 -10.27 2.59
C ASN A 19 0.46 -9.58 2.82
N TYR A 20 0.46 -8.31 3.26
CA TYR A 20 1.67 -7.53 3.56
C TYR A 20 2.13 -7.73 4.98
N TYR A 21 1.22 -7.71 5.95
CA TYR A 21 1.57 -7.73 7.36
C TYR A 21 2.27 -9.02 7.80
N GLN A 22 1.93 -10.16 7.16
CA GLN A 22 2.61 -11.44 7.43
C GLN A 22 4.10 -11.41 7.06
N GLN A 23 4.48 -10.65 6.03
CA GLN A 23 5.86 -10.54 5.54
C GLN A 23 6.59 -9.32 6.14
N HIS A 24 5.83 -8.28 6.50
CA HIS A 24 6.32 -7.00 7.00
C HIS A 24 5.59 -6.64 8.30
N PRO A 25 6.03 -7.17 9.46
CA PRO A 25 5.36 -6.91 10.75
C PRO A 25 5.40 -5.43 11.17
N ASP A 26 6.31 -4.64 10.60
CA ASP A 26 6.42 -3.19 10.79
C ASP A 26 5.60 -2.37 9.78
N PHE A 27 4.79 -3.02 8.93
CA PHE A 27 4.11 -2.38 7.80
C PHE A 27 3.27 -1.17 8.23
N ILE A 28 2.44 -1.29 9.27
CA ILE A 28 1.60 -0.17 9.76
C ILE A 28 2.47 1.03 10.14
N LYS A 29 3.60 0.81 10.81
CA LYS A 29 4.51 1.89 11.19
C LYS A 29 5.06 2.60 9.96
N ARG A 30 5.47 1.85 8.93
CA ARG A 30 5.96 2.43 7.67
C ARG A 30 4.92 3.27 6.96
N LEU A 31 3.64 2.87 6.99
CA LEU A 31 2.53 3.65 6.44
C LEU A 31 2.38 4.99 7.18
N LEU A 32 2.40 4.96 8.52
CA LEU A 32 2.29 6.18 9.34
C LEU A 32 3.47 7.13 9.13
N ASP A 33 4.68 6.59 8.91
CA ASP A 33 5.87 7.40 8.65
C ASP A 33 5.85 8.07 7.26
N HIS A 34 5.07 7.55 6.30
CA HIS A 34 5.01 8.07 4.92
C HIS A 34 3.76 8.89 4.59
N PHE A 35 2.61 8.59 5.23
CA PHE A 35 1.36 9.27 4.90
C PHE A 35 1.28 10.63 5.58
N ASP A 36 1.18 11.68 4.76
CA ASP A 36 0.76 13.01 5.18
C ASP A 36 -0.75 13.18 4.86
N PRO A 37 -1.62 13.29 5.89
CA PRO A 37 -3.07 13.45 5.68
C PRO A 37 -3.47 14.65 4.83
N PHE A 38 -2.62 15.68 4.72
CA PHE A 38 -2.90 16.90 3.95
C PHE A 38 -2.19 16.92 2.59
N ASP A 39 -1.37 15.91 2.27
CA ASP A 39 -0.83 15.73 0.94
C ASP A 39 -1.83 14.98 0.05
N LEU A 40 -2.59 15.74 -0.74
CA LEU A 40 -3.68 15.22 -1.59
C LEU A 40 -3.20 14.53 -2.89
N ARG A 41 -1.97 14.05 -2.91
CA ARG A 41 -1.39 13.29 -4.04
C ARG A 41 -1.59 11.80 -3.83
N PHE A 42 -1.51 11.05 -4.93
CA PHE A 42 -1.57 9.59 -4.87
C PHE A 42 -0.28 9.03 -4.29
N ASN A 43 -0.39 8.22 -3.24
CA ASN A 43 0.75 7.58 -2.60
C ASN A 43 1.14 6.29 -3.33
N VAL A 44 2.42 6.17 -3.71
CA VAL A 44 3.01 4.94 -4.22
C VAL A 44 4.13 4.54 -3.27
N LEU A 45 3.98 3.40 -2.61
CA LEU A 45 4.95 2.87 -1.67
C LEU A 45 5.72 1.71 -2.29
N TYR A 46 7.04 1.70 -2.09
CA TYR A 46 7.91 0.57 -2.42
C TYR A 46 8.29 -0.13 -1.11
N LEU A 47 7.79 -1.35 -0.91
CA LEU A 47 8.01 -2.16 0.30
C LEU A 47 9.19 -3.11 0.15
#